data_AF-A0A2D6AW44-F1
#
_entry.id   AF-A0A2D6AW44-F1
#
_cell.length_a   1.000
_cell.length_b   1.000
_cell.length_c   1.000
_cell.angle_alpha   90.00
_cell.angle_beta   90.00
_cell.angle_gamma   90.00
#
_symmetry.space_group_name_H-M   'P 1'
#
loop_
_entity.id
_entity.type
_entity.pdbx_description
1 polymer ?
#
loop_
_entity_poly.entity_id
_entity_poly.type
_entity_poly.pdbx_seq_one_letter_code
_entity_poly.pdbx_strand_id
1 'polypeptide(L)' 'MTLVEIIGWLGAGLLLLGFSLNLFHVITAKSRTYLLLNLISSAMLLYNAYMNGAFPFVVVNSVWVIFSAYQLVRNK' A
#
# COMPACT_ATOMS: atom_id res chain seq x y z
N MET A 1 14.25 -5.37 16.14
CA MET A 1 13.07 -5.17 15.27
C MET A 1 12.28 -6.46 15.20
N THR A 2 10.98 -6.43 15.47
CA THR A 2 10.09 -7.58 15.32
C THR A 2 9.78 -7.81 13.83
N LEU A 3 9.28 -9.00 13.49
CA LEU A 3 8.83 -9.29 12.12
C LEU A 3 7.74 -8.30 11.66
N VAL A 4 6.86 -7.89 12.58
CA VAL A 4 5.79 -6.91 12.33
C VAL A 4 6.38 -5.54 11.96
N GLU A 5 7.43 -5.10 12.65
CA GLU A 5 8.12 -3.84 12.35
C GLU A 5 8.84 -3.90 10.99
N ILE A 6 9.49 -5.02 10.67
CA ILE A 6 10.17 -5.21 9.38
C ILE A 6 9.15 -5.14 8.23
N ILE A 7 8.00 -5.82 8.37
CA ILE A 7 6.90 -5.75 7.40
C ILE A 7 6.38 -4.31 7.27
N GLY A 8 6.25 -3.58 8.39
CA GLY A 8 5.85 -2.18 8.39
C GLY A 8 6.80 -1.28 7.60
N TRP A 9 8.11 -1.39 7.87
CA TRP A 9 9.14 -0.61 7.17
C TRP A 9 9.26 -0.95 5.68
N LEU A 10 9.19 -2.23 5.32
CA LEU A 10 9.15 -2.65 3.91
C LEU A 10 7.90 -2.13 3.19
N GLY A 11 6.73 -2.22 3.84
CA GLY A 11 5.49 -1.68 3.32
C GLY A 11 5.56 -0.17 3.11
N ALA A 12 6.06 0.58 4.10
CA ALA A 12 6.27 2.02 3.99
C ALA A 12 7.22 2.38 2.84
N GLY A 13 8.34 1.66 2.70
CA GLY A 13 9.30 1.87 1.61
C GLY A 13 8.67 1.64 0.23
N LEU A 14 7.89 0.56 0.07
CA LEU A 14 7.17 0.28 -1.18
C LEU A 14 6.09 1.32 -1.49
N LEU A 15 5.35 1.79 -0.47
CA LEU A 15 4.33 2.83 -0.64
C LEU A 15 4.99 4.13 -1.12
N LEU A 16 6.08 4.55 -0.48
CA LEU A 16 6.82 5.76 -0.84
C LEU A 16 7.48 5.65 -2.21
N LEU A 17 7.97 4.47 -2.59
CA LEU A 17 8.48 4.22 -3.94
C LEU A 17 7.37 4.38 -4.97
N GLY A 18 6.21 3.75 -4.77
CA GLY A 18 5.06 3.88 -5.66
C GLY A 18 4.58 5.33 -5.78
N PHE A 19 4.47 6.03 -4.64
CA PHE A 19 4.13 7.45 -4.58
C PHE A 19 5.14 8.30 -5.35
N SER A 20 6.45 8.09 -5.13
CA SER A 20 7.51 8.86 -5.80
C SER A 20 7.48 8.66 -7.31
N LEU A 21 7.37 7.40 -7.77
CA LEU A 21 7.26 7.09 -9.20
C LEU A 21 6.03 7.73 -9.84
N ASN A 22 4.92 7.82 -9.11
CA ASN A 22 3.73 8.51 -9.60
C ASN A 22 3.88 10.04 -9.59
N LEU A 23 4.48 10.60 -8.54
CA LEU A 23 4.74 12.03 -8.39
C LEU A 23 5.67 12.55 -9.49
N PHE A 24 6.69 11.77 -9.87
CA PHE A 24 7.59 12.09 -10.99
C PHE A 24 7.04 11.68 -12.36
N HIS A 25 5.77 11.31 -12.45
CA HIS A 25 5.09 10.89 -13.68
C HIS A 25 5.74 9.69 -14.42
N VAL A 26 6.57 8.90 -13.74
CA VAL A 26 7.17 7.67 -14.29
C VAL A 26 6.11 6.59 -14.48
N ILE A 27 5.13 6.52 -13.57
CA ILE A 27 3.94 5.65 -13.68
C ILE A 27 2.68 6.44 -13.37
N THR A 28 1.55 6.04 -13.95
CA THR A 28 0.25 6.70 -13.72
C THR A 28 -0.52 6.02 -12.60
N ALA A 29 -1.40 6.76 -11.92
CA ALA A 29 -2.22 6.25 -10.82
C ALA A 29 -3.18 5.11 -11.24
N LYS A 30 -3.47 4.99 -12.55
CA LYS A 30 -4.28 3.92 -13.13
C LYS A 30 -3.44 2.74 -13.64
N SER A 31 -2.12 2.87 -13.67
CA SER A 31 -1.24 1.82 -14.19
C SER A 31 -1.29 0.57 -13.30
N ARG A 32 -1.22 -0.60 -13.93
CA ARG A 32 -1.20 -1.89 -13.22
C ARG A 32 -0.07 -1.95 -12.19
N THR A 33 1.10 -1.42 -12.52
CA THR A 33 2.27 -1.37 -11.61
C THR A 33 1.99 -0.53 -10.36
N TYR A 34 1.43 0.67 -10.52
CA TYR A 34 1.09 1.53 -9.38
C TYR A 34 0.03 0.89 -8.47
N LEU A 35 -1.02 0.30 -9.08
CA LEU A 35 -2.07 -0.40 -8.34
C LEU A 35 -1.54 -1.60 -7.56
N LEU A 36 -0.61 -2.38 -8.14
CA LEU A 36 0.05 -3.49 -7.45
C LEU A 36 0.95 -3.01 -6.29
N LEU A 37 1.75 -1.96 -6.52
CA LEU A 37 2.60 -1.38 -5.47
C LEU A 37 1.75 -0.89 -4.29
N ASN A 38 0.66 -0.17 -4.56
CA ASN A 38 -0.24 0.29 -3.50
C ASN A 38 -0.93 -0.88 -2.80
N LEU A 39 -1.41 -1.89 -3.53
CA LEU A 39 -2.07 -3.04 -2.92
C LEU A 39 -1.14 -3.80 -1.97
N ILE A 40 0.08 -4.10 -2.39
CA ILE A 40 1.05 -4.87 -1.59
C ILE A 40 1.50 -4.04 -0.39
N SER A 41 1.91 -2.78 -0.61
CA SER A 41 2.39 -1.90 0.46
C SER A 41 1.32 -1.61 1.51
N SER A 42 0.10 -1.27 1.09
CA SER A 42 -1.02 -1.02 2.02
C SER A 42 -1.46 -2.28 2.76
N ALA A 43 -1.38 -3.48 2.16
CA ALA A 43 -1.64 -4.72 2.89
C ALA A 43 -0.61 -4.98 4.00
N MET A 44 0.68 -4.71 3.73
CA MET A 44 1.75 -4.82 4.73
C MET A 44 1.57 -3.80 5.86
N LEU A 45 1.23 -2.55 5.54
CA LEU A 45 0.96 -1.49 6.51
C LEU A 45 -0.32 -1.75 7.30
N LEU A 46 -1.35 -2.33 6.67
CA LEU A 46 -2.57 -2.76 7.34
C LEU A 46 -2.27 -3.84 8.39
N TYR A 47 -1.49 -4.86 8.02
CA TYR A 47 -1.05 -5.90 8.95
C TYR A 47 -0.25 -5.31 10.12
N ASN A 48 0.70 -4.42 9.83
CA ASN A 48 1.47 -3.72 10.86
C ASN A 48 0.56 -2.90 11.80
N ALA A 49 -0.36 -2.10 11.25
CA ALA A 49 -1.25 -1.25 12.02
C ALA A 49 -2.19 -2.07 12.92
N TYR A 50 -2.73 -3.18 12.40
CA TYR A 50 -3.60 -4.07 13.16
C TYR A 50 -2.86 -4.69 14.35
N MET A 51 -1.64 -5.19 14.12
CA MET A 51 -0.83 -5.80 15.18
C MET A 51 -0.39 -4.81 16.26
N ASN A 52 -0.30 -3.52 15.93
CA ASN A 52 0.05 -2.46 16.88
C ASN A 52 -1.17 -1.73 17.48
N GLY A 53 -2.40 -2.19 17.19
CA GLY A 53 -3.62 -1.52 17.68
C GLY A 53 -3.85 -0.12 17.12
N ALA A 54 -3.20 0.24 16.02
CA ALA A 54 -3.25 1.57 15.42
C ALA A 54 -4.48 1.73 14.51
N PHE A 55 -5.67 1.73 15.11
CA PHE A 55 -6.96 1.73 14.39
C PHE A 55 -7.13 2.81 13.31
N PRO A 56 -6.68 4.07 13.50
CA PRO A 56 -6.73 5.06 12.41
C PRO A 56 -5.97 4.60 11.15
N PHE A 57 -4.80 3.99 11.33
CA PHE A 57 -4.00 3.46 10.23
C PHE A 57 -4.59 2.19 9.62
N VAL A 58 -5.29 1.37 10.42
CA VAL A 58 -6.05 0.21 9.90
C VAL A 58 -7.11 0.68 8.89
N VAL A 59 -7.89 1.70 9.23
CA VAL A 59 -8.94 2.23 8.34
C VAL A 59 -8.34 2.76 7.05
N VAL A 60 -7.31 3.61 7.15
CA VAL A 60 -6.64 4.20 5.98
C VAL A 60 -6.11 3.12 5.04
N ASN A 61 -5.32 2.16 5.56
CA ASN A 61 -4.71 1.14 4.72
C ASN A 61 -5.73 0.15 4.15
N SER A 62 -6.83 -0.12 4.86
CA SER A 62 -7.93 -0.92 4.33
C SER A 62 -8.56 -0.29 3.08
N VAL A 63 -8.76 1.03 3.07
CA VAL A 63 -9.26 1.76 1.90
C VAL A 63 -8.29 1.61 0.72
N TRP A 64 -6.99 1.80 0.95
CA TRP A 64 -5.97 1.62 -0.10
C TRP A 64 -5.99 0.21 -0.69
N VAL A 65 -6.07 -0.83 0.15
CA VAL A 65 -6.16 -2.23 -0.28
C VAL A 65 -7.41 -2.44 -1.14
N ILE A 66 -8.58 -2.04 -0.65
CA ILE A 66 -9.87 -2.26 -1.31
C ILE A 66 -9.90 -1.57 -2.68
N PHE A 67 -9.56 -0.28 -2.74
CA PHE A 67 -9.63 0.47 -4.00
C PHE A 67 -8.55 0.04 -5.00
N SER A 68 -7.37 -0.33 -4.54
CA SER A 68 -6.31 -0.84 -5.42
C SER A 68 -6.70 -2.20 -6.00
N ALA A 69 -7.25 -3.11 -5.18
CA ALA A 69 -7.77 -4.39 -5.65
C ALA A 69 -8.95 -4.21 -6.63
N TYR A 70 -9.92 -3.35 -6.28
CA TYR A 70 -11.06 -3.05 -7.13
C TYR A 70 -10.64 -2.51 -8.50
N GLN A 71 -9.75 -1.52 -8.54
CA GLN A 71 -9.24 -1.01 -9.81
C GLN A 71 -8.45 -2.07 -10.57
N LEU A 72 -7.65 -2.91 -9.91
CA LEU A 72 -6.89 -3.95 -10.60
C LEU A 72 -7.78 -5.00 -11.28
N VAL A 73 -8.94 -5.31 -10.68
CA VAL A 73 -9.94 -6.21 -11.28
C VAL A 73 -10.69 -5.53 -12.42
N ARG A 74 -11.04 -4.25 -12.27
CA ARG A 74 -11.82 -3.48 -13.26
C ARG A 74 -11.00 -2.99 -14.45
N ASN A 75 -9.70 -2.77 -14.27
CA ASN A 75 -8.78 -2.25 -15.29
C ASN A 75 -8.04 -3.38 -16.04
N LYS A 76 -8.56 -4.61 -15.97
CA LYS A 76 -8.30 -5.68 -16.93
C LYS A 76 -9.17 -5.49 -18.17
#